data_AF-A0A0D6AFN6-F1
#
_entry.id   AF-A0A0D6AFN6-F1
#
_cell.length_a   1.000
_cell.length_b   1.000
_cell.length_c   1.000
_cell.angle_alpha   90.00
_cell.angle_beta   90.00
_cell.angle_gamma   90.00
#
_symmetry.space_group_name_H-M   'P 1'
#
loop_
_entity.id
_entity.type
_entity.pdbx_description
1 polymer ?
#
loop_
_entity_poly.entity_id
_entity_poly.type
_entity_poly.pdbx_seq_one_letter_code
_entity_poly.pdbx_strand_id
1 'polypeptide(L)'
;MSNNSDIQVINKDLVNVPLKFNLLEDNDIEQASIVFDAMRQYVKRYLKEKVDYGTIPYCGNKDVLFKAGAEKLIRLFKLRPTFDLIDKIVDYDKDLFHYHYRCSLFRYGDLVGQCDGLANSREKKFVKQILAKDYTIVNTICKMAQKRSLVGSVLIVCGASEYFTQDLED
;
A
#
# COMPACT_ATOMS: atom_id res chain seq x y z
N MET A 1 0.65 9.38 68.23
CA MET A 1 1.40 8.11 68.23
C MET A 1 0.77 7.21 67.16
N SER A 2 1.58 6.79 66.19
CA SER A 2 1.65 5.47 65.52
C SER A 2 0.51 4.45 65.77
N ASN A 3 0.14 3.52 64.89
CA ASN A 3 0.56 3.10 63.56
C ASN A 3 -0.42 2.01 63.08
N ASN A 4 -0.40 1.77 61.77
CA ASN A 4 -0.74 0.54 61.04
C ASN A 4 -0.58 -0.81 61.77
N SER A 5 -1.49 -1.75 61.44
CA SER A 5 -1.29 -3.19 61.09
C SER A 5 -2.63 -3.93 61.30
N ASP A 6 -3.22 -4.77 60.45
CA ASP A 6 -2.88 -5.45 59.19
C ASP A 6 -4.22 -5.89 58.53
N ILE A 7 -4.46 -5.74 57.21
CA ILE A 7 -4.33 -6.76 56.13
C ILE A 7 -5.16 -8.05 56.47
N GLN A 8 -6.22 -8.46 55.75
CA GLN A 8 -6.25 -8.87 54.33
C GLN A 8 -7.68 -9.26 53.84
N VAL A 9 -7.79 -9.39 52.50
CA VAL A 9 -8.78 -10.10 51.63
C VAL A 9 -10.14 -9.40 51.34
N ILE A 10 -10.69 -9.25 50.10
CA ILE A 10 -10.55 -9.89 48.77
C ILE A 10 -10.81 -8.85 47.65
N ASN A 11 -10.11 -8.99 46.53
CA ASN A 11 -10.37 -8.32 45.25
C ASN A 11 -11.44 -9.10 44.46
N LYS A 12 -12.43 -8.41 43.88
CA LYS A 12 -13.37 -8.97 42.90
C LYS A 12 -13.57 -7.97 41.77
N ASP A 13 -12.54 -7.87 40.96
CA ASP A 13 -12.59 -7.80 39.50
C ASP A 13 -13.64 -6.88 38.86
N LEU A 14 -13.23 -5.71 38.37
CA LEU A 14 -12.76 -5.50 36.98
C LEU A 14 -13.84 -5.54 35.88
N VAL A 15 -15.12 -5.73 36.20
CA VAL A 15 -16.20 -5.80 35.19
C VAL A 15 -16.63 -4.44 34.62
N ASN A 16 -16.08 -3.31 35.08
CA ASN A 16 -16.50 -1.97 34.64
C ASN A 16 -15.34 -1.00 34.42
N VAL A 17 -14.26 -1.44 33.76
CA VAL A 17 -13.40 -0.46 33.08
C VAL A 17 -14.11 -0.10 31.77
N PRO A 18 -14.74 1.08 31.64
CA PRO A 18 -15.24 1.51 30.34
C PRO A 18 -14.08 1.42 29.37
N LEU A 19 -14.29 0.76 28.23
CA LEU A 19 -13.39 0.85 27.09
C LEU A 19 -13.10 2.33 26.88
N LYS A 20 -11.90 2.78 27.23
CA LYS A 20 -11.34 3.97 26.63
C LYS A 20 -11.07 3.58 25.19
N PHE A 21 -12.09 3.74 24.35
CA PHE A 21 -11.85 4.08 22.95
C PHE A 21 -10.86 5.22 23.01
N ASN A 22 -9.60 4.97 22.65
CA ASN A 22 -8.58 6.01 22.58
C ASN A 22 -9.11 7.07 21.62
N LEU A 23 -9.65 8.14 22.19
CA LEU A 23 -10.00 9.34 21.46
C LEU A 23 -8.67 9.95 21.02
N LEU A 24 -8.59 10.32 19.74
CA LEU A 24 -7.45 11.10 19.24
C LEU A 24 -7.30 12.32 20.14
N GLU A 25 -6.12 12.53 20.70
CA GLU A 25 -5.81 13.74 21.46
C GLU A 25 -5.61 14.91 20.49
N ASP A 26 -5.79 16.15 20.94
CA ASP A 26 -5.60 17.33 20.08
C ASP A 26 -4.20 17.37 19.44
N ASN A 27 -3.20 16.86 20.15
CA ASN A 27 -1.83 16.71 19.64
C ASN A 27 -1.76 15.68 18.49
N ASP A 28 -2.53 14.60 18.52
CA ASP A 28 -2.59 13.63 17.43
C ASP A 28 -3.21 14.26 16.17
N ILE A 29 -4.22 15.11 16.35
CA ILE A 29 -4.86 15.85 15.25
C ILE A 29 -3.89 16.88 14.65
N GLU A 30 -3.17 17.62 15.49
CA GLU A 30 -2.18 18.60 15.05
C GLU A 30 -1.03 17.92 14.29
N GLN A 31 -0.52 16.81 14.81
CA GLN A 31 0.48 15.99 14.11
C GLN A 31 -0.03 15.45 12.78
N ALA A 32 -1.27 14.95 12.73
CA ALA A 32 -1.89 14.50 11.48
C ALA A 32 -1.98 15.64 10.46
N SER A 33 -2.38 16.84 10.88
CA SER A 33 -2.42 18.03 10.01
C SER A 33 -1.04 18.36 9.43
N ILE A 34 0.01 18.34 10.25
CA ILE A 34 1.39 18.57 9.80
C ILE A 34 1.81 17.53 8.76
N VAL A 35 1.48 16.25 8.98
CA VAL A 35 1.80 15.16 8.05
C VAL A 35 1.07 15.34 6.72
N PHE A 36 -0.22 15.67 6.73
CA PHE A 36 -1.00 15.88 5.51
C PHE A 36 -0.54 17.12 4.74
N ASP A 37 -0.24 18.22 5.42
CA ASP A 37 0.29 19.43 4.77
C ASP A 37 1.68 19.20 4.17
N ALA A 38 2.55 18.46 4.87
CA ALA A 38 3.84 18.05 4.35
C ALA A 38 3.68 17.18 3.10
N MET A 39 2.75 16.22 3.11
CA MET A 39 2.43 15.38 1.97
C MET A 39 1.92 16.20 0.77
N ARG A 40 0.94 17.08 0.98
CA ARG A 40 0.39 17.96 -0.05
C ARG A 40 1.46 18.85 -0.68
N GLN A 41 2.31 19.47 0.15
CA GLN A 41 3.42 20.30 -0.33
C GLN A 41 4.45 19.47 -1.09
N TYR A 42 4.76 18.26 -0.61
CA TYR A 42 5.72 17.39 -1.26
C TYR A 42 5.24 16.96 -2.64
N VAL A 43 3.99 16.50 -2.74
CA VAL A 43 3.36 16.12 -4.00
C VAL A 43 3.43 17.27 -5.00
N LYS A 44 2.99 18.46 -4.60
CA LYS A 44 2.97 19.64 -5.47
C LYS A 44 4.35 20.09 -5.96
N ARG A 45 5.40 19.92 -5.13
CA ARG A 45 6.75 20.44 -5.44
C ARG A 45 7.68 19.43 -6.09
N TYR A 46 7.56 18.14 -5.76
CA TYR A 46 8.59 17.14 -6.07
C TYR A 46 8.10 15.97 -6.93
N LEU A 47 6.79 15.72 -7.03
CA LEU A 47 6.25 14.82 -8.04
C LEU A 47 6.06 15.56 -9.36
N LYS A 48 6.57 14.98 -10.44
CA LYS A 48 6.53 15.49 -11.80
C LYS A 48 5.50 14.70 -12.61
N GLU A 49 4.56 15.40 -13.21
CA GLU A 49 3.63 14.81 -14.18
C GLU A 49 4.40 14.11 -15.31
N LYS A 50 3.84 13.01 -15.81
CA LYS A 50 4.39 12.10 -16.83
C LYS A 50 5.62 11.28 -16.40
N VAL A 51 6.19 11.55 -15.23
CA VAL A 51 7.32 10.79 -14.67
C VAL A 51 6.89 10.03 -13.42
N ASP A 52 6.35 10.75 -12.45
CA ASP A 52 5.98 10.22 -11.14
C ASP A 52 4.48 9.87 -11.06
N TYR A 53 3.66 10.57 -11.82
CA TYR A 53 2.21 10.35 -11.97
C TYR A 53 1.73 10.86 -13.33
N GLY A 54 0.50 10.56 -13.72
CA GLY A 54 -0.13 11.25 -14.85
C GLY A 54 -1.49 10.69 -15.21
N THR A 55 -2.19 11.40 -16.09
CA THR A 55 -3.51 10.99 -16.57
C THR A 55 -3.38 9.84 -17.55
N ILE A 56 -4.13 8.76 -17.30
CA ILE A 56 -4.29 7.64 -18.23
C ILE A 56 -5.72 7.69 -18.78
N PRO A 57 -5.93 7.50 -20.09
CA PRO A 57 -7.28 7.38 -20.65
C PRO A 57 -8.09 6.35 -19.86
N TYR A 58 -9.37 6.66 -19.63
CA TYR A 58 -10.33 5.80 -18.93
C TYR A 58 -10.13 5.65 -17.41
N CYS A 59 -9.14 6.30 -16.79
CA CYS A 59 -8.92 6.25 -15.32
C CYS A 59 -9.68 7.33 -14.52
N GLY A 60 -10.80 7.85 -15.04
CA GLY A 60 -11.58 8.91 -14.40
C GLY A 60 -10.84 10.25 -14.28
N ASN A 61 -11.17 11.02 -13.23
CA ASN A 61 -10.66 12.39 -13.01
C ASN A 61 -9.39 12.47 -12.16
N LYS A 62 -8.88 11.34 -11.65
CA LYS A 62 -7.67 11.31 -10.81
C LYS A 62 -6.49 10.79 -11.62
N ASP A 63 -5.34 11.41 -11.41
CA ASP A 63 -4.10 10.94 -12.02
C ASP A 63 -3.68 9.58 -11.46
N VAL A 64 -2.98 8.79 -12.26
CA VAL A 64 -2.45 7.49 -11.83
C VAL A 64 -1.07 7.68 -11.24
N LEU A 65 -0.83 7.10 -10.06
CA LEU A 65 0.51 7.10 -9.45
C LEU A 65 1.41 6.08 -10.17
N PHE A 66 2.55 6.55 -10.69
CA PHE A 66 3.53 5.66 -11.32
C PHE A 66 4.52 5.12 -10.28
N LYS A 67 5.26 4.09 -10.67
CA LYS A 67 6.26 3.45 -9.80
C LYS A 67 7.30 4.45 -9.29
N ALA A 68 7.77 5.38 -10.14
CA ALA A 68 8.73 6.39 -9.72
C ALA A 68 8.17 7.32 -8.62
N GLY A 69 6.90 7.72 -8.72
CA GLY A 69 6.22 8.47 -7.68
C GLY A 69 6.05 7.66 -6.39
N ALA A 70 5.66 6.39 -6.51
CA ALA A 70 5.55 5.50 -5.35
C ALA A 70 6.89 5.34 -4.62
N GLU A 71 8.01 5.19 -5.34
CA GLU A 71 9.36 5.08 -4.76
C GLU A 71 9.80 6.37 -4.03
N LYS A 72 9.43 7.54 -4.54
CA LYS A 72 9.66 8.81 -3.85
C LYS A 72 8.90 8.88 -2.52
N LEU A 73 7.64 8.47 -2.52
CA LEU A 73 6.82 8.44 -1.30
C LEU A 73 7.36 7.41 -0.29
N ILE A 74 7.77 6.22 -0.74
CA ILE A 74 8.44 5.22 0.10
C ILE A 74 9.66 5.83 0.80
N ARG A 75 10.50 6.56 0.05
CA ARG A 75 11.67 7.26 0.62
C ARG A 75 11.26 8.32 1.64
N LEU A 76 10.26 9.15 1.32
CA LEU A 76 9.78 10.24 2.17
C LEU A 76 9.26 9.72 3.52
N PHE A 77 8.43 8.68 3.49
CA PHE A 77 7.81 8.10 4.68
C PHE A 77 8.66 7.04 5.39
N LYS A 78 9.93 6.87 4.96
CA LYS A 78 10.89 5.90 5.51
C LYS A 78 10.33 4.47 5.54
N LEU A 79 9.65 4.11 4.45
CA LEU A 79 9.03 2.80 4.30
C LEU A 79 10.01 1.81 3.67
N ARG A 80 9.89 0.55 4.05
CA ARG A 80 10.62 -0.57 3.46
C ARG A 80 9.62 -1.55 2.85
N PRO A 81 9.54 -1.66 1.51
CA PRO A 81 8.72 -2.67 0.86
C PRO A 81 9.37 -4.06 0.92
N THR A 82 8.54 -5.09 1.09
CA THR A 82 8.88 -6.49 0.83
C THR A 82 7.81 -7.09 -0.08
N PHE A 83 8.18 -8.13 -0.83
CA PHE A 83 7.28 -8.78 -1.79
C PHE A 83 7.22 -10.27 -1.52
N ASP A 84 6.01 -10.76 -1.30
CA ASP A 84 5.73 -12.19 -1.15
C ASP A 84 5.01 -12.67 -2.42
N LEU A 85 5.52 -13.73 -3.04
CA LEU A 85 4.81 -14.43 -4.10
C LEU A 85 3.73 -15.31 -3.45
N ILE A 86 2.48 -14.91 -3.59
CA ILE A 86 1.34 -15.60 -2.97
C ILE A 86 0.94 -16.82 -3.80
N ASP A 87 0.83 -16.64 -5.12
CA ASP A 87 0.54 -17.74 -6.05
C ASP A 87 1.06 -17.42 -7.46
N LYS A 88 1.31 -18.47 -8.25
CA LYS A 88 1.63 -18.38 -9.68
C LYS A 88 1.06 -19.54 -10.49
N ILE A 89 0.70 -19.24 -11.72
CA ILE A 89 0.43 -20.25 -12.76
C ILE A 89 1.40 -19.99 -13.90
N VAL A 90 2.12 -21.03 -14.35
CA VAL A 90 3.00 -20.99 -15.51
C VAL A 90 2.73 -22.22 -16.34
N ASP A 91 1.85 -22.08 -17.33
CA ASP A 91 1.42 -23.15 -18.23
C ASP A 91 1.70 -22.71 -19.68
N TYR A 92 2.77 -23.26 -20.26
CA TYR A 92 3.19 -22.95 -21.63
C TYR A 92 2.30 -23.62 -22.68
N ASP A 93 1.61 -24.71 -22.34
CA ASP A 93 0.72 -25.40 -23.27
C ASP A 93 -0.58 -24.61 -23.47
N LYS A 94 -1.04 -23.92 -22.42
CA LYS A 94 -2.25 -23.07 -22.44
C LYS A 94 -1.96 -21.58 -22.56
N ASP A 95 -0.70 -21.19 -22.73
CA ASP A 95 -0.25 -19.79 -22.73
C ASP A 95 -0.76 -18.98 -21.52
N LEU A 96 -0.89 -19.65 -20.36
CA LEU A 96 -1.43 -19.08 -19.13
C LEU A 96 -0.32 -18.77 -18.13
N PHE A 97 -0.05 -17.48 -17.97
CA PHE A 97 0.92 -16.96 -17.01
C PHE A 97 0.19 -16.05 -16.04
N HIS A 98 0.22 -16.38 -14.75
CA HIS A 98 -0.41 -15.62 -13.68
C HIS A 98 0.60 -15.42 -12.54
N TYR A 99 0.63 -14.20 -12.00
CA TYR A 99 1.41 -13.89 -10.81
C TYR A 99 0.56 -13.06 -9.86
N HIS A 100 0.53 -13.49 -8.60
CA HIS A 100 -0.08 -12.78 -7.47
C HIS A 100 1.01 -12.47 -6.45
N TYR A 101 1.28 -11.19 -6.25
CA TYR A 101 2.23 -10.71 -5.24
C TYR A 101 1.51 -9.92 -4.17
N ARG A 102 1.98 -10.03 -2.93
CA ARG A 102 1.67 -9.12 -1.84
C ARG A 102 2.87 -8.22 -1.59
N CYS A 103 2.64 -6.91 -1.57
CA CYS A 103 3.61 -5.95 -1.08
C CYS A 103 3.29 -5.61 0.36
N SER A 104 4.28 -5.72 1.23
CA SER A 104 4.19 -5.32 2.64
C SER A 104 5.11 -4.15 2.91
N LEU A 105 4.57 -3.08 3.48
CA LEU A 105 5.34 -1.89 3.84
C LEU A 105 5.62 -1.89 5.34
N PHE A 106 6.90 -1.77 5.67
CA PHE A 106 7.36 -1.71 7.05
C PHE A 106 7.92 -0.33 7.38
N ARG A 107 7.72 0.13 8.61
CA ARG A 107 8.31 1.35 9.16
C ARG A 107 8.84 1.03 10.56
N TYR A 108 10.15 1.20 10.75
CA TYR A 108 10.84 0.90 12.03
C TYR A 108 10.62 -0.53 12.59
N GLY A 109 10.36 -1.50 11.72
CA GLY A 109 10.11 -2.90 12.10
C GLY A 109 8.64 -3.28 12.08
N ASP A 110 7.73 -2.32 12.19
CA ASP A 110 6.30 -2.56 12.21
C ASP A 110 5.71 -2.63 10.81
N LEU A 111 4.78 -3.57 10.60
CA LEU A 111 3.98 -3.63 9.40
C LEU A 111 2.95 -2.49 9.44
N VAL A 112 3.01 -1.58 8.46
CA VAL A 112 2.12 -0.40 8.40
C VAL A 112 1.08 -0.49 7.30
N GLY A 113 1.22 -1.43 6.37
CA GLY A 113 0.19 -1.71 5.38
C GLY A 113 0.63 -2.76 4.37
N GLN A 114 -0.36 -3.34 3.72
CA GLN A 114 -0.18 -4.36 2.69
C GLN A 114 -1.14 -4.13 1.54
N CYS A 115 -0.76 -4.58 0.35
CA CYS A 115 -1.66 -4.63 -0.79
C CYS A 115 -1.25 -5.77 -1.74
N ASP A 116 -2.25 -6.37 -2.37
CA ASP A 116 -2.07 -7.44 -3.33
C ASP A 116 -2.13 -6.89 -4.75
N GLY A 117 -1.28 -7.42 -5.62
CA GLY A 117 -1.18 -7.07 -7.01
C GLY A 117 -1.13 -8.32 -7.86
N LEU A 118 -2.05 -8.41 -8.81
CA LEU A 118 -2.15 -9.54 -9.72
C LEU A 118 -1.89 -9.07 -11.15
N ALA A 119 -1.30 -9.93 -11.95
CA ALA A 119 -1.23 -9.75 -13.40
C ALA A 119 -1.28 -11.11 -14.09
N ASN A 120 -1.89 -11.17 -15.27
CA ASN A 120 -1.94 -12.40 -16.03
C ASN A 120 -1.91 -12.20 -17.55
N SER A 121 -1.57 -13.27 -18.28
CA SER A 121 -1.44 -13.26 -19.74
C SER A 121 -2.74 -13.05 -20.51
N ARG A 122 -3.90 -13.19 -19.85
CA ARG A 122 -5.23 -12.96 -20.47
C ARG A 122 -5.69 -11.51 -20.39
N GLU A 123 -4.90 -10.58 -19.84
CA GLU A 123 -5.19 -9.16 -19.94
C GLU A 123 -5.13 -8.69 -21.41
N LYS A 124 -6.08 -7.86 -21.86
CA LYS A 124 -6.26 -7.44 -23.27
C LYS A 124 -4.96 -6.97 -23.95
N LYS A 125 -4.10 -6.28 -23.22
CA LYS A 125 -2.82 -5.75 -23.73
C LYS A 125 -1.78 -6.81 -24.12
N PHE A 126 -1.93 -8.06 -23.68
CA PHE A 126 -0.98 -9.14 -23.96
C PHE A 126 -1.44 -10.07 -25.11
N VAL A 127 -2.64 -9.85 -25.66
CA VAL A 127 -3.23 -10.70 -26.70
C VAL A 127 -2.29 -10.90 -27.89
N LYS A 128 -1.64 -9.82 -28.37
CA LYS A 128 -0.74 -9.88 -29.53
C LYS A 128 0.49 -10.76 -29.27
N GLN A 129 1.10 -10.63 -28.10
CA GLN A 129 2.30 -11.38 -27.74
C GLN A 129 2.00 -12.86 -27.52
N ILE A 130 0.84 -13.16 -26.92
CA ILE A 130 0.36 -14.54 -26.76
C ILE A 130 0.13 -15.21 -28.11
N LEU A 131 -0.55 -14.55 -29.05
CA LEU A 131 -0.74 -15.07 -30.41
C LEU A 131 0.58 -15.27 -31.16
N ALA A 132 1.57 -14.42 -30.93
CA ALA A 132 2.90 -14.52 -31.51
C ALA A 132 3.83 -15.52 -30.79
N LYS A 133 3.37 -16.16 -29.70
CA LYS A 133 4.18 -17.01 -28.81
C LYS A 133 5.46 -16.33 -28.31
N ASP A 134 5.41 -15.02 -28.10
CA ASP A 134 6.50 -14.25 -27.51
C ASP A 134 6.40 -14.31 -25.98
N TYR A 135 7.09 -15.28 -25.38
CA TYR A 135 7.06 -15.49 -23.93
C TYR A 135 7.96 -14.55 -23.13
N THR A 136 8.60 -13.55 -23.76
CA THR A 136 9.29 -12.48 -23.00
C THR A 136 8.33 -11.70 -22.08
N ILE A 137 7.03 -11.75 -22.39
CA ILE A 137 5.95 -11.18 -21.57
C ILE A 137 5.85 -11.78 -20.17
N VAL A 138 6.35 -12.99 -19.91
CA VAL A 138 6.26 -13.63 -18.59
C VAL A 138 6.93 -12.76 -17.53
N ASN A 139 8.09 -12.19 -17.84
CA ASN A 139 8.81 -11.25 -16.96
C ASN A 139 8.02 -9.95 -16.78
N THR A 140 7.40 -9.45 -17.85
CA THR A 140 6.56 -8.25 -17.81
C THR A 140 5.36 -8.45 -16.89
N ILE A 141 4.68 -9.59 -16.97
CA ILE A 141 3.54 -9.94 -16.10
C ILE A 141 4.00 -10.03 -14.64
N CYS A 142 5.09 -10.76 -14.36
CA CYS A 142 5.66 -10.86 -13.01
C CYS A 142 5.99 -9.48 -12.41
N LYS A 143 6.74 -8.64 -13.15
CA LYS A 143 7.08 -7.28 -12.73
C LYS A 143 5.84 -6.38 -12.58
N MET A 144 4.80 -6.61 -13.38
CA MET A 144 3.57 -5.85 -13.32
C MET A 144 2.76 -6.17 -12.06
N ALA A 145 2.66 -7.45 -11.68
CA ALA A 145 2.03 -7.86 -10.43
C ALA A 145 2.72 -7.22 -9.22
N GLN A 146 4.06 -7.29 -9.16
CA GLN A 146 4.85 -6.63 -8.10
C GLN A 146 4.60 -5.10 -8.09
N LYS A 147 4.69 -4.45 -9.25
CA LYS A 147 4.43 -3.00 -9.36
C LYS A 147 3.03 -2.62 -8.86
N ARG A 148 2.01 -3.40 -9.22
CA ARG A 148 0.64 -3.18 -8.76
C ARG A 148 0.54 -3.30 -7.24
N SER A 149 1.11 -4.36 -6.66
CA SER A 149 1.10 -4.51 -5.19
C SER A 149 1.82 -3.35 -4.49
N LEU A 150 2.96 -2.89 -5.04
CA LEU A 150 3.71 -1.76 -4.49
C LEU A 150 2.91 -0.46 -4.50
N VAL A 151 2.40 -0.06 -5.67
CA VAL A 151 1.66 1.21 -5.80
C VAL A 151 0.44 1.21 -4.87
N GLY A 152 -0.31 0.10 -4.82
CA GLY A 152 -1.49 0.00 -3.96
C GLY A 152 -1.16 0.11 -2.49
N SER A 153 -0.07 -0.54 -2.04
CA SER A 153 0.37 -0.43 -0.65
C SER A 153 0.77 1.02 -0.31
N VAL A 154 1.39 1.74 -1.23
CA VAL A 154 1.78 3.15 -1.03
C VAL A 154 0.58 4.08 -1.01
N LEU A 155 -0.43 3.86 -1.87
CA LEU A 155 -1.67 4.64 -1.84
C LEU A 155 -2.37 4.53 -0.49
N ILE A 156 -2.41 3.32 0.09
CA ILE A 156 -2.99 3.04 1.41
C ILE A 156 -2.17 3.72 2.51
N VAL A 157 -0.87 3.42 2.59
CA VAL A 157 -0.02 3.83 3.74
C VAL A 157 0.26 5.32 3.76
N CYS A 158 0.43 5.96 2.60
CA CYS A 158 0.79 7.37 2.51
C CYS A 158 -0.43 8.30 2.40
N GLY A 159 -1.66 7.76 2.40
CA GLY A 159 -2.87 8.55 2.10
C GLY A 159 -2.87 9.16 0.70
N ALA A 160 -2.09 8.58 -0.22
CA ALA A 160 -1.89 9.16 -1.54
C ALA A 160 -3.09 8.95 -2.48
N SER A 161 -4.09 8.16 -2.06
CA SER A 161 -5.36 7.96 -2.78
C SER A 161 -6.21 9.25 -2.88
N GLU A 162 -5.94 10.25 -2.04
CA GLU A 162 -6.53 11.59 -2.18
C GLU A 162 -6.18 12.21 -3.54
N TYR A 163 -4.92 12.05 -3.96
CA TYR A 163 -4.35 12.67 -5.17
C TYR A 163 -4.36 11.74 -6.37
N PHE A 164 -4.14 10.44 -6.14
CA PHE A 164 -3.88 9.49 -7.20
C PHE A 164 -4.78 8.26 -7.12
N THR A 165 -4.96 7.61 -8.26
CA THR A 165 -5.52 6.27 -8.34
C THR A 165 -4.49 5.27 -8.84
N GLN A 166 -4.82 3.99 -8.75
CA GLN A 166 -4.14 2.90 -9.41
C GLN A 166 -5.03 2.20 -10.44
N ASP A 167 -6.34 2.46 -10.41
CA ASP A 167 -7.32 1.75 -11.21
C ASP A 167 -7.09 2.04 -12.68
N LEU A 168 -6.54 1.05 -13.37
CA LEU A 168 -6.68 0.90 -14.80
C LEU A 168 -8.09 0.34 -14.99
N GLU A 169 -9.11 1.21 -14.91
CA GLU A 169 -10.41 0.86 -15.50
C GLU A 169 -10.15 0.58 -16.99
N ASP A 170 -10.64 -0.58 -17.41
CA ASP A 170 -10.32 -1.23 -18.68
C ASP A 170 -11.18 -0.69 -19.83
#